data_AF-A0A9W6FD67-F1
#
_entry.id   AF-A0A9W6FD67-F1
#
_cell.length_a   1.000
_cell.length_b   1.000
_cell.length_c   1.000
_cell.angle_alpha   90.00
_cell.angle_beta   90.00
_cell.angle_gamma   90.00
#
_symmetry.space_group_name_H-M   'P 1'
#
loop_
_entity.id
_entity.type
_entity.pdbx_description
1 polymer ?
#
loop_
_entity_poly.entity_id
_entity_poly.type
_entity_poly.pdbx_seq_one_letter_code
_entity_poly.pdbx_strand_id
1 'polypeptide(L)'
;MKKWLYLAAVLATVYLNLVYEWPDGRYILAVELVFPVILCLQARMMGAKIRICPQGDFQMAEEGETLNIPFVVENCGVFRIPFLRVQIEHKKQTVRNLKKGEKHTFLFPYEASACGKHEVKVKKAVTTDASGMFRIRIRKLQSVPAEIHIVPKAYPVLAEISEAVRLFVTEGEEYAKDRGGDDTSEVFDVHEYQPGDRIAQIHWKLSARTDELYMKEFSFPLGAAVILLLDPGESKMTEEAGNVFLNLAASAGRAMVEESCRFYAVWKESRTQIFKRFLVKNEETFYDWLLALSSTQVSELDRLDEDLYRHEFFEPYLKAVRIGGDLSIQCGEEMPVFFHEKTFVEELNRTVLEI
;
A
#
# COMPACT_ATOMS: atom_id res chain seq x y z
N MET A 1 19.31 -20.03 34.15
CA MET A 1 20.69 -19.97 34.67
C MET A 1 20.81 -18.98 35.84
N LYS A 2 20.63 -17.67 35.65
CA LYS A 2 20.83 -16.66 36.73
C LYS A 2 19.99 -16.87 38.02
N LYS A 3 18.73 -17.28 37.89
CA LYS A 3 17.86 -17.58 39.06
C LYS A 3 18.37 -18.75 39.90
N TRP A 4 18.91 -19.79 39.24
CA TRP A 4 19.42 -20.99 39.90
C TRP A 4 20.74 -20.71 40.60
N LEU A 5 21.58 -19.85 40.01
CA LEU A 5 22.80 -19.37 40.66
C LEU A 5 22.47 -18.56 41.93
N TYR A 6 21.48 -17.67 41.86
CA TYR A 6 21.01 -16.93 43.03
C TYR A 6 20.45 -17.86 44.12
N LEU A 7 19.63 -18.84 43.74
CA LEU A 7 19.09 -19.83 44.67
C LEU A 7 20.20 -20.66 45.34
N ALA A 8 21.25 -21.05 44.58
CA ALA A 8 22.39 -21.76 45.13
C ALA A 8 23.18 -20.92 46.14
N ALA A 9 23.34 -19.62 45.88
CA ALA A 9 23.96 -18.69 46.84
C ALA A 9 23.14 -18.59 48.14
N VAL A 10 21.82 -18.43 48.04
CA VAL A 10 20.92 -18.40 49.21
C VAL A 10 20.95 -19.73 49.97
N LEU A 11 21.00 -20.86 49.29
CA LEU A 11 21.12 -22.17 49.96
C LEU A 11 22.47 -22.32 50.67
N ALA A 12 23.55 -21.80 50.08
CA ALA A 12 24.87 -21.80 50.70
C ALA A 12 24.92 -20.92 51.96
N THR A 13 24.31 -19.73 51.93
CA THR A 13 24.25 -18.84 53.11
C THR A 13 23.37 -19.43 54.21
N VAL A 14 22.24 -20.06 53.87
CA VAL A 14 21.39 -20.79 54.83
C VAL A 14 22.17 -21.94 55.47
N TYR A 15 22.89 -22.73 54.68
CA TYR A 15 23.70 -23.84 55.18
C TYR A 15 24.80 -23.36 56.14
N LEU A 16 25.54 -22.30 55.78
CA LEU A 16 26.60 -21.75 56.64
C LEU A 16 26.06 -21.19 57.96
N ASN A 17 24.89 -20.54 57.93
CA ASN A 17 24.23 -20.06 59.16
C ASN A 17 23.79 -21.21 60.09
N LEU A 18 23.35 -22.34 59.52
CA LEU A 18 22.91 -23.52 60.27
C LEU A 18 24.07 -24.30 60.90
N VAL A 19 25.19 -24.44 60.18
CA VAL A 19 26.33 -25.26 60.63
C VAL A 19 27.27 -24.51 61.57
N TYR A 20 27.51 -23.22 61.30
CA TYR A 20 28.58 -22.46 61.96
C TYR A 20 28.09 -21.38 62.93
N GLU A 21 26.78 -21.31 63.22
CA GLU A 21 26.15 -20.27 64.07
C GLU A 21 26.63 -18.84 63.76
N TRP A 22 26.84 -18.54 62.48
CA TRP A 22 27.50 -17.31 62.03
C TRP A 22 26.65 -16.06 62.37
N PRO A 23 27.05 -15.20 63.33
CA PRO A 23 26.19 -14.08 63.78
C PRO A 23 25.92 -13.06 62.67
N ASP A 24 26.93 -12.76 61.85
CA ASP A 24 26.82 -11.81 60.74
C ASP A 24 26.08 -12.40 59.53
N GLY A 25 26.04 -13.72 59.41
CA GLY A 25 25.38 -14.44 58.32
C GLY A 25 23.87 -14.19 58.27
N ARG A 26 23.25 -13.83 59.40
CA ARG A 26 21.83 -13.47 59.49
C ARG A 26 21.50 -12.19 58.72
N TYR A 27 22.40 -11.20 58.77
CA TYR A 27 22.23 -9.94 58.04
C TYR A 27 22.40 -10.15 56.53
N ILE A 28 23.36 -10.98 56.13
CA ILE A 28 23.57 -11.36 54.72
C ILE A 28 22.31 -12.06 54.18
N LEU A 29 21.78 -13.03 54.92
CA LEU A 29 20.55 -13.74 54.55
C LEU A 29 19.36 -12.78 54.44
N ALA A 30 19.22 -11.81 55.36
CA ALA A 30 18.17 -10.81 55.30
C ALA A 30 18.27 -9.95 54.01
N VAL A 31 19.48 -9.51 53.64
CA VAL A 31 19.71 -8.77 52.38
C VAL A 31 19.38 -9.63 51.16
N GLU A 32 19.79 -10.90 51.14
CA GLU A 32 19.49 -11.83 50.06
C GLU A 32 17.98 -12.13 49.92
N LEU A 33 17.20 -12.07 50.99
CA LEU A 33 15.76 -12.23 50.91
C LEU A 33 15.06 -10.94 50.46
N VAL A 34 15.55 -9.77 50.89
CA VAL A 34 14.96 -8.47 50.54
C VAL A 34 15.29 -8.06 49.09
N PHE A 35 16.49 -8.35 48.60
CA PHE A 35 16.94 -8.00 47.25
C PHE A 35 15.99 -8.42 46.10
N PRO A 36 15.50 -9.69 46.01
CA PRO A 36 14.57 -10.10 44.96
C PRO A 36 13.20 -9.41 45.08
N VAL A 37 12.78 -9.06 46.31
CA VAL A 37 11.54 -8.31 46.53
C VAL A 37 11.67 -6.90 45.95
N ILE A 38 12.79 -6.22 46.21
CA ILE A 38 13.10 -4.90 45.64
C ILE A 38 13.15 -4.97 44.11
N LEU A 39 13.86 -5.94 43.55
CA LEU A 39 13.94 -6.12 42.09
C LEU A 39 12.57 -6.39 41.46
N CYS A 40 11.72 -7.19 42.12
CA CYS A 40 10.37 -7.48 41.67
C CYS A 40 9.47 -6.23 41.70
N LEU A 41 9.54 -5.44 42.77
CA LEU A 41 8.83 -4.16 42.89
C LEU A 41 9.29 -3.16 41.82
N GLN A 42 10.60 -2.98 41.67
CA GLN A 42 11.18 -2.13 40.62
C GLN A 42 10.71 -2.59 39.23
N ALA A 43 10.77 -3.89 38.94
CA ALA A 43 10.31 -4.42 37.67
C ALA A 43 8.83 -4.18 37.41
N ARG A 44 7.97 -4.20 38.45
CA ARG A 44 6.55 -3.87 38.30
C ARG A 44 6.34 -2.40 37.98
N MET A 45 7.09 -1.51 38.63
CA MET A 45 7.02 -0.07 38.38
C MET A 45 7.56 0.33 37.01
N MET A 46 8.58 -0.35 36.49
CA MET A 46 9.10 -0.13 35.13
C MET A 46 8.04 -0.34 34.02
N GLY A 47 7.03 -1.18 34.28
CA GLY A 47 5.99 -1.50 33.30
C GLY A 47 4.78 -0.55 33.28
N ALA A 48 4.83 0.60 33.98
CA ALA A 48 3.64 1.41 34.23
C ALA A 48 3.24 2.33 33.07
N LYS A 49 4.20 2.86 32.28
CA LYS A 49 3.92 3.80 31.17
C LYS A 49 4.98 3.71 30.06
N ILE A 50 4.73 2.85 29.08
CA ILE A 50 5.51 2.78 27.83
C ILE A 50 4.55 3.02 26.68
N ARG A 51 4.93 3.94 25.79
CA ARG A 51 4.21 4.25 24.57
C ARG A 51 5.00 3.71 23.38
N ILE A 52 4.31 3.02 22.48
CA ILE A 52 4.87 2.52 21.23
C ILE A 52 3.98 3.01 20.10
N CYS A 53 4.54 3.81 19.21
CA CYS A 53 3.84 4.36 18.07
C CYS A 53 4.66 4.12 16.81
N PRO A 54 4.03 3.78 15.67
CA PRO A 54 4.71 3.87 14.39
C PRO A 54 5.08 5.33 14.11
N GLN A 55 6.15 5.53 13.35
CA GLN A 55 6.53 6.83 12.82
C GLN A 55 5.98 6.96 11.40
N GLY A 56 5.12 7.97 11.20
CA GLY A 56 4.35 8.15 9.97
C GLY A 56 2.95 7.54 10.07
N ASP A 57 2.00 8.16 9.37
CA ASP A 57 0.58 7.82 9.47
C ASP A 57 0.12 6.83 8.40
N PHE A 58 0.80 6.79 7.24
CA PHE A 58 0.46 5.96 6.09
C PHE A 58 1.71 5.32 5.49
N GLN A 59 1.70 3.98 5.38
CA GLN A 59 2.76 3.23 4.69
C GLN A 59 2.14 2.42 3.56
N MET A 60 2.71 2.54 2.36
CA MET A 60 2.34 1.77 1.19
C MET A 60 3.51 0.87 0.80
N ALA A 61 3.21 -0.34 0.36
CA ALA A 61 4.18 -1.26 -0.24
C ALA A 61 3.56 -2.02 -1.40
N GLU A 62 4.40 -2.44 -2.32
CA GLU A 62 4.01 -3.42 -3.33
C GLU A 62 4.05 -4.85 -2.75
N GLU A 63 3.23 -5.73 -3.32
CA GLU A 63 3.27 -7.15 -2.97
C GLU A 63 4.69 -7.75 -3.17
N GLY A 64 5.15 -8.48 -2.17
CA GLY A 64 6.48 -9.10 -2.11
C GLY A 64 7.58 -8.18 -1.59
N GLU A 65 7.31 -6.90 -1.32
CA GLU A 65 8.28 -5.97 -0.76
C GLU A 65 8.49 -6.20 0.74
N THR A 66 9.70 -5.92 1.23
CA THR A 66 10.01 -5.92 2.66
C THR A 66 10.13 -4.50 3.19
N LEU A 67 9.09 -4.07 3.93
CA LEU A 67 9.05 -2.76 4.56
C LEU A 67 9.76 -2.75 5.90
N ASN A 68 10.52 -1.70 6.16
CA ASN A 68 11.13 -1.46 7.47
C ASN A 68 10.32 -0.43 8.25
N ILE A 69 9.30 -0.89 8.98
CA ILE A 69 8.38 -0.02 9.72
C ILE A 69 9.10 0.59 10.93
N PRO A 70 9.28 1.91 11.01
CA PRO A 70 9.86 2.56 12.18
C PRO A 70 8.86 2.59 13.34
N PHE A 71 9.17 1.91 14.44
CA PHE A 71 8.43 2.03 15.69
C PHE A 71 9.22 2.87 16.70
N VAL A 72 8.60 3.93 17.19
CA VAL A 72 9.11 4.78 18.26
C VAL A 72 8.63 4.23 19.59
N VAL A 73 9.59 3.85 20.44
CA VAL A 73 9.34 3.49 21.83
C VAL A 73 9.70 4.65 22.72
N GLU A 74 8.74 5.10 23.52
CA GLU A 74 8.92 6.17 24.50
C GLU A 74 8.73 5.64 25.92
N ASN A 75 9.70 5.89 26.78
CA ASN A 75 9.59 5.61 28.20
C ASN A 75 9.00 6.81 28.95
N CYS A 76 7.68 6.80 29.10
CA CYS A 76 6.94 7.78 29.90
C CYS A 76 6.95 7.47 31.41
N GLY A 77 7.67 6.43 31.83
CA GLY A 77 7.84 6.01 33.21
C GLY A 77 8.94 6.79 33.95
N VAL A 78 9.03 6.58 35.25
CA VAL A 78 10.06 7.23 36.10
C VAL A 78 11.38 6.45 36.07
N PHE A 79 11.32 5.14 35.89
CA PHE A 79 12.47 4.25 35.95
C PHE A 79 13.12 4.06 34.58
N ARG A 80 14.45 3.96 34.56
CA ARG A 80 15.21 3.46 33.41
C ARG A 80 14.86 1.99 33.17
N ILE A 81 14.66 1.61 31.92
CA ILE A 81 14.35 0.24 31.51
C ILE A 81 15.60 -0.40 30.88
N PRO A 82 16.28 -1.34 31.55
CA PRO A 82 17.50 -1.95 31.03
C PRO A 82 17.26 -2.77 29.76
N PHE A 83 16.18 -3.55 29.74
CA PHE A 83 15.81 -4.36 28.59
C PHE A 83 14.29 -4.36 28.40
N LEU A 84 13.85 -3.92 27.23
CA LEU A 84 12.48 -4.00 26.80
C LEU A 84 12.40 -4.95 25.60
N ARG A 85 11.61 -6.02 25.73
CA ARG A 85 11.30 -6.90 24.60
C ARG A 85 9.90 -6.60 24.10
N VAL A 86 9.81 -6.24 22.84
CA VAL A 86 8.56 -5.99 22.13
C VAL A 86 8.33 -7.15 21.18
N GLN A 87 7.15 -7.74 21.24
CA GLN A 87 6.70 -8.76 20.31
C GLN A 87 5.67 -8.12 19.40
N ILE A 88 6.05 -8.00 18.13
CA ILE A 88 5.20 -7.56 17.04
C ILE A 88 4.96 -8.82 16.21
N GLU A 89 3.71 -9.24 16.12
CA GLU A 89 3.34 -10.52 15.51
C GLU A 89 4.14 -11.72 16.07
N HIS A 90 4.94 -12.37 15.22
CA HIS A 90 5.78 -13.52 15.55
C HIS A 90 7.24 -13.15 15.84
N LYS A 91 7.68 -11.95 15.43
CA LYS A 91 9.05 -11.45 15.58
C LYS A 91 9.22 -10.72 16.92
N LYS A 92 10.43 -10.77 17.49
CA LYS A 92 10.76 -10.14 18.78
C LYS A 92 11.88 -9.13 18.60
N GLN A 93 11.63 -7.89 19.00
CA GLN A 93 12.59 -6.80 19.03
C GLN A 93 13.02 -6.51 20.47
N THR A 94 14.30 -6.20 20.68
CA THR A 94 14.84 -5.88 22.01
C THR A 94 15.46 -4.50 22.02
N VAL A 95 14.85 -3.58 22.75
CA VAL A 95 15.39 -2.25 23.03
C VAL A 95 16.17 -2.31 24.35
N ARG A 96 17.38 -1.76 24.36
CA ARG A 96 18.27 -1.77 25.52
C ARG A 96 18.40 -0.36 26.09
N ASN A 97 18.50 -0.29 27.41
CA ASN A 97 18.89 0.89 28.16
C ASN A 97 18.05 2.16 27.87
N LEU A 98 16.73 2.02 27.91
CA LEU A 98 15.81 3.13 27.65
C LEU A 98 15.67 4.01 28.90
N LYS A 99 16.23 5.22 28.87
CA LYS A 99 16.18 6.19 29.96
C LYS A 99 14.78 6.81 30.08
N LYS A 100 14.54 7.51 31.18
CA LYS A 100 13.30 8.28 31.39
C LYS A 100 13.16 9.35 30.31
N GLY A 101 12.00 9.39 29.64
CA GLY A 101 11.70 10.36 28.58
C GLY A 101 12.46 10.14 27.27
N GLU A 102 13.28 9.10 27.18
CA GLU A 102 14.02 8.79 25.95
C GLU A 102 13.09 8.13 24.94
N LYS A 103 13.24 8.55 23.69
CA LYS A 103 12.60 7.94 22.52
C LYS A 103 13.65 7.13 21.78
N HIS A 104 13.32 5.89 21.49
CA HIS A 104 14.17 5.01 20.70
C HIS A 104 13.37 4.46 19.52
N THR A 105 13.82 4.75 18.31
CA THR A 105 13.23 4.21 17.09
C THR A 105 13.94 2.91 16.73
N PHE A 106 13.17 1.87 16.45
CA PHE A 106 13.71 0.65 15.83
C PHE A 106 12.92 0.31 14.57
N LEU A 107 13.59 -0.33 13.62
CA LEU A 107 12.98 -0.77 12.37
C LEU A 107 12.44 -2.19 12.51
N PHE A 108 11.20 -2.40 12.12
CA PHE A 108 10.55 -3.69 12.09
C PHE A 108 10.39 -4.17 10.65
N PRO A 109 11.09 -5.25 10.23
CA PRO A 109 10.96 -5.79 8.89
C PRO A 109 9.65 -6.58 8.75
N TYR A 110 8.76 -6.04 7.94
CA TYR A 110 7.47 -6.61 7.59
C TYR A 110 7.47 -7.04 6.12
N GLU A 111 7.02 -8.26 5.87
CA GLU A 111 6.94 -8.84 4.53
C GLU A 111 5.52 -8.65 4.00
N ALA A 112 5.37 -7.90 2.92
CA ALA A 112 4.08 -7.59 2.32
C ALA A 112 3.60 -8.76 1.46
N SER A 113 2.87 -9.72 2.03
CA SER A 113 2.55 -10.98 1.33
C SER A 113 1.19 -11.01 0.62
N ALA A 114 0.23 -10.18 1.01
CA ALA A 114 -1.13 -10.21 0.44
C ALA A 114 -1.64 -8.79 0.24
N CYS A 115 -2.29 -8.53 -0.89
CA CYS A 115 -2.84 -7.22 -1.19
C CYS A 115 -3.93 -6.82 -0.18
N GLY A 116 -4.00 -5.53 0.14
CA GLY A 116 -5.05 -4.96 0.98
C GLY A 116 -4.56 -4.19 2.20
N LYS A 117 -5.47 -3.93 3.13
CA LYS A 117 -5.19 -3.18 4.37
C LYS A 117 -4.73 -4.12 5.47
N HIS A 118 -3.53 -3.88 5.98
CA HIS A 118 -2.91 -4.66 7.06
C HIS A 118 -2.65 -3.79 8.28
N GLU A 119 -2.87 -4.36 9.46
CA GLU A 119 -2.63 -3.68 10.73
C GLU A 119 -1.56 -4.41 11.55
N VAL A 120 -0.38 -3.80 11.64
CA VAL A 120 0.73 -4.35 12.43
C VAL A 120 0.64 -3.85 13.86
N LYS A 121 0.27 -4.75 14.77
CA LYS A 121 0.05 -4.46 16.20
C LYS A 121 1.12 -5.05 17.10
N VAL A 122 1.50 -4.31 18.14
CA VAL A 122 2.31 -4.83 19.24
C VAL A 122 1.49 -5.80 20.09
N LYS A 123 1.75 -7.12 19.98
CA LYS A 123 1.03 -8.16 20.73
C LYS A 123 1.40 -8.17 22.22
N LYS A 124 2.68 -7.96 22.53
CA LYS A 124 3.19 -8.08 23.90
C LYS A 124 4.46 -7.27 24.10
N ALA A 125 4.55 -6.60 25.23
CA ALA A 125 5.79 -5.99 25.67
C ALA A 125 6.18 -6.52 27.07
N VAL A 126 7.46 -6.84 27.26
CA VAL A 126 8.01 -7.40 28.49
C VAL A 126 9.26 -6.63 28.88
N THR A 127 9.26 -6.07 30.08
CA THR A 127 10.47 -5.49 30.69
C THR A 127 11.24 -6.57 31.42
N THR A 128 12.56 -6.47 31.39
CA THR A 128 13.45 -7.28 32.23
C THR A 128 14.28 -6.33 33.10
N ASP A 129 14.41 -6.67 34.38
CA ASP A 129 15.27 -5.94 35.31
C ASP A 129 16.76 -6.07 34.95
N ALA A 130 17.60 -5.24 35.58
CA ALA A 130 19.03 -5.17 35.26
C ALA A 130 19.77 -6.49 35.56
N SER A 131 19.34 -7.25 36.58
CA SER A 131 19.93 -8.56 36.88
C SER A 131 19.53 -9.63 35.84
N GLY A 132 18.37 -9.45 35.20
CA GLY A 132 17.79 -10.41 34.27
C GLY A 132 16.92 -11.49 34.93
N MET A 133 16.67 -11.39 36.24
CA MET A 133 15.92 -12.37 37.04
C MET A 133 14.40 -12.26 36.82
N PHE A 134 13.86 -11.05 36.78
CA PHE A 134 12.43 -10.79 36.70
C PHE A 134 12.04 -10.28 35.32
N ARG A 135 11.09 -10.98 34.69
CA ARG A 135 10.46 -10.57 33.43
C ARG A 135 9.02 -10.23 33.71
N ILE A 136 8.63 -8.99 33.51
CA ILE A 136 7.29 -8.51 33.81
C ILE A 136 6.61 -8.04 32.54
N ARG A 137 5.42 -8.57 32.28
CA ARG A 137 4.58 -8.15 31.16
C ARG A 137 4.00 -6.77 31.48
N ILE A 138 4.13 -5.85 30.53
CA ILE A 138 3.50 -4.52 30.61
C ILE A 138 2.00 -4.70 30.43
N ARG A 139 1.21 -4.26 31.43
CA ARG A 139 -0.26 -4.37 31.40
C ARG A 139 -0.93 -3.16 30.73
N LYS A 140 -0.38 -1.96 30.93
CA LYS A 140 -0.88 -0.70 30.36
C LYS A 140 0.01 -0.24 29.22
N LEU A 141 -0.02 -0.98 28.11
CA LEU A 141 0.73 -0.61 26.91
C LEU A 141 -0.11 0.37 26.08
N GLN A 142 0.40 1.57 25.85
CA GLN A 142 -0.18 2.49 24.87
C GLN A 142 0.46 2.18 23.52
N SER A 143 -0.23 1.39 22.69
CA SER A 143 0.24 1.04 21.35
C SER A 143 -0.75 1.54 20.32
N VAL A 144 -0.25 2.25 19.33
CA VAL A 144 -1.00 2.58 18.10
C VAL A 144 -0.66 1.51 17.05
N PRO A 145 -1.64 0.92 16.34
CA PRO A 145 -1.36 0.03 15.20
C PRO A 145 -0.64 0.81 14.10
N ALA A 146 0.25 0.13 13.36
CA ALA A 146 0.70 0.65 12.07
C ALA A 146 -0.26 0.14 11.00
N GLU A 147 -0.86 1.06 10.24
CA GLU A 147 -1.67 0.73 9.07
C GLU A 147 -0.78 0.69 7.83
N ILE A 148 -0.88 -0.39 7.06
CA ILE A 148 -0.10 -0.64 5.86
C ILE A 148 -1.06 -0.99 4.74
N HIS A 149 -0.92 -0.30 3.61
CA HIS A 149 -1.65 -0.60 2.40
C HIS A 149 -0.72 -1.34 1.44
N ILE A 150 -1.00 -2.62 1.23
CA ILE A 150 -0.27 -3.44 0.27
C ILE A 150 -1.01 -3.35 -1.05
N VAL A 151 -0.38 -2.74 -2.05
CA VAL A 151 -0.91 -2.63 -3.40
C VAL A 151 -0.42 -3.77 -4.28
N PRO A 152 -1.17 -4.13 -5.33
CA PRO A 152 -0.71 -5.11 -6.31
C PRO A 152 0.58 -4.66 -6.97
N LYS A 153 1.44 -5.62 -7.28
CA LYS A 153 2.70 -5.36 -7.96
C LYS A 153 2.51 -5.36 -9.48
N ALA A 154 2.88 -4.26 -10.11
CA ALA A 154 2.94 -4.16 -11.56
C ALA A 154 4.25 -4.79 -12.06
N TYR A 155 4.13 -5.78 -12.93
CA TYR A 155 5.26 -6.39 -13.63
C TYR A 155 5.39 -5.77 -15.03
N PRO A 156 6.61 -5.70 -15.58
CA PRO A 156 6.81 -5.18 -16.93
C PRO A 156 6.04 -6.01 -17.96
N VAL A 157 5.28 -5.34 -18.82
CA VAL A 157 4.61 -5.90 -20.00
C VAL A 157 4.64 -4.85 -21.10
N LEU A 158 4.85 -5.27 -22.34
CA LEU A 158 4.87 -4.34 -23.47
C LEU A 158 3.43 -4.06 -23.92
N ALA A 159 3.12 -2.80 -24.18
CA ALA A 159 1.86 -2.41 -24.80
C ALA A 159 2.15 -1.64 -26.10
N GLU A 160 1.47 -2.02 -27.17
CA GLU A 160 1.48 -1.29 -28.43
C GLU A 160 0.14 -0.57 -28.57
N ILE A 161 0.15 0.76 -28.42
CA ILE A 161 -1.05 1.58 -28.52
C ILE A 161 -1.23 2.02 -29.97
N SER A 162 -2.31 1.56 -30.59
CA SER A 162 -2.67 1.90 -31.96
C SER A 162 -2.93 3.40 -32.16
N GLU A 163 -2.66 3.90 -33.37
CA GLU A 163 -2.92 5.31 -33.72
C GLU A 163 -4.41 5.66 -33.61
N ALA A 164 -5.28 4.69 -33.90
CA ALA A 164 -6.72 4.84 -33.74
C ALA A 164 -7.11 5.15 -32.28
N VAL A 165 -6.49 4.48 -31.30
CA VAL A 165 -6.68 4.78 -29.87
C VAL A 165 -6.14 6.17 -29.53
N ARG A 166 -4.95 6.53 -30.04
CA ARG A 166 -4.33 7.83 -29.74
C ARG A 166 -5.10 9.02 -30.32
N LEU A 167 -5.79 8.84 -31.44
CA LEU A 167 -6.56 9.88 -32.12
C LEU A 167 -8.06 9.81 -31.85
N PHE A 168 -8.50 8.86 -31.01
CA PHE A 168 -9.92 8.70 -30.70
C PHE A 168 -10.45 9.93 -29.97
N VAL A 169 -11.43 10.60 -30.58
CA VAL A 169 -12.07 11.77 -30.00
C VAL A 169 -12.96 11.31 -28.85
N THR A 170 -12.69 11.85 -27.67
CA THR A 170 -13.39 11.53 -26.42
C THR A 170 -13.96 12.81 -25.84
N GLU A 171 -15.02 12.68 -25.05
CA GLU A 171 -15.53 13.81 -24.27
C GLU A 171 -14.71 13.89 -22.98
N GLY A 172 -13.81 14.87 -22.90
CA GLY A 172 -12.93 15.10 -21.76
C GLY A 172 -12.79 16.59 -21.46
N GLU A 173 -12.60 16.93 -20.19
CA GLU A 173 -12.44 18.33 -19.75
C GLU A 173 -11.00 18.86 -19.94
N GLU A 174 -10.04 17.95 -20.13
CA GLU A 174 -8.66 18.30 -20.40
C GLU A 174 -8.37 18.27 -21.89
N TYR A 175 -7.45 19.11 -22.34
CA TYR A 175 -7.11 19.24 -23.76
C TYR A 175 -5.63 19.00 -24.02
N ALA A 176 -5.33 18.52 -25.22
CA ALA A 176 -3.97 18.30 -25.69
C ALA A 176 -3.23 19.63 -25.81
N LYS A 177 -1.96 19.63 -25.41
CA LYS A 177 -1.10 20.84 -25.44
C LYS A 177 -0.16 20.87 -26.65
N ASP A 178 -0.07 19.75 -27.36
CA ASP A 178 0.87 19.48 -28.45
C ASP A 178 0.18 19.39 -29.82
N ARG A 179 -1.16 19.32 -29.86
CA ARG A 179 -1.94 19.23 -31.10
C ARG A 179 -3.33 19.86 -30.96
N GLY A 180 -3.80 20.47 -32.05
CA GLY A 180 -5.19 20.90 -32.21
C GLY A 180 -6.15 19.74 -32.49
N GLY A 181 -7.44 20.03 -32.40
CA GLY A 181 -8.55 19.13 -32.66
C GLY A 181 -9.75 19.87 -33.23
N ASP A 182 -10.93 19.23 -33.14
CA ASP A 182 -12.18 19.77 -33.69
C ASP A 182 -13.15 20.28 -32.60
N ASP A 183 -12.74 20.31 -31.32
CA ASP A 183 -13.63 20.75 -30.24
C ASP A 183 -13.74 22.29 -30.19
N THR A 184 -14.85 22.80 -30.70
CA THR A 184 -15.14 24.24 -30.76
C THR A 184 -15.29 24.94 -29.41
N SER A 185 -15.35 24.20 -28.30
CA SER A 185 -15.50 24.76 -26.96
C SER A 185 -14.23 25.41 -26.42
N GLU A 186 -13.05 24.98 -26.87
CA GLU A 186 -11.76 25.57 -26.52
C GLU A 186 -10.93 25.91 -27.77
N VAL A 187 -10.24 27.05 -27.73
CA VAL A 187 -9.31 27.48 -28.79
C VAL A 187 -7.89 27.10 -28.36
N PHE A 188 -7.24 26.27 -29.15
CA PHE A 188 -5.86 25.81 -28.94
C PHE A 188 -4.86 26.90 -29.31
N ASP A 189 -4.98 27.42 -30.54
CA ASP A 189 -4.11 28.47 -31.05
C ASP A 189 -4.85 29.38 -32.04
N VAL A 190 -4.23 30.49 -32.41
CA VAL A 190 -4.73 31.42 -33.41
C VAL A 190 -3.60 31.79 -34.35
N HIS A 191 -3.82 31.57 -35.65
CA HIS A 191 -2.83 31.85 -36.69
C HIS A 191 -3.43 32.71 -37.80
N GLU A 192 -2.58 33.30 -38.63
CA GLU A 192 -3.01 34.08 -39.80
C GLU A 192 -3.57 33.14 -40.87
N TYR A 193 -4.63 33.58 -41.55
CA TYR A 193 -5.33 32.80 -42.58
C TYR A 193 -4.41 32.37 -43.71
N GLN A 194 -4.44 31.08 -44.02
CA GLN A 194 -3.76 30.50 -45.17
C GLN A 194 -4.77 29.95 -46.19
N PRO A 195 -4.46 29.99 -47.49
CA PRO A 195 -5.31 29.39 -48.51
C PRO A 195 -5.52 27.88 -48.25
N GLY A 196 -6.75 27.50 -47.91
CA GLY A 196 -7.11 26.14 -47.53
C GLY A 196 -7.89 26.07 -46.21
N ASP A 197 -7.78 27.12 -45.38
CA ASP A 197 -8.44 27.14 -44.09
C ASP A 197 -9.96 27.27 -44.21
N ARG A 198 -10.67 26.63 -43.28
CA ARG A 198 -12.13 26.64 -43.21
C ARG A 198 -12.61 28.00 -42.73
N ILE A 199 -13.16 28.81 -43.62
CA ILE A 199 -13.73 30.16 -43.34
C ILE A 199 -14.65 30.18 -42.10
N ALA A 200 -15.34 29.08 -41.79
CA ALA A 200 -16.16 28.95 -40.59
C ALA A 200 -15.40 29.16 -39.26
N GLN A 201 -14.08 28.98 -39.24
CA GLN A 201 -13.22 29.06 -38.05
C GLN A 201 -12.55 30.43 -37.86
N ILE A 202 -12.94 31.46 -38.63
CA ILE A 202 -12.35 32.80 -38.52
C ILE A 202 -12.54 33.36 -37.10
N HIS A 203 -11.46 33.86 -36.51
CA HIS A 203 -11.48 34.66 -35.29
C HIS A 203 -11.91 36.10 -35.60
N TRP A 204 -13.21 36.29 -35.82
CA TRP A 204 -13.79 37.58 -36.25
C TRP A 204 -13.39 38.77 -35.39
N LYS A 205 -13.33 38.61 -34.07
CA LYS A 205 -12.98 39.69 -33.14
C LYS A 205 -11.52 40.13 -33.22
N LEU A 206 -10.61 39.22 -33.55
CA LEU A 206 -9.19 39.52 -33.70
C LEU A 206 -8.98 40.13 -35.08
N SER A 207 -9.55 39.48 -36.10
CA SER A 207 -9.46 39.92 -37.49
C SER A 207 -10.00 41.35 -37.67
N ALA A 208 -11.11 41.69 -37.03
CA ALA A 208 -11.67 43.04 -37.06
C ALA A 208 -10.82 44.10 -36.33
N ARG A 209 -9.84 43.70 -35.50
CA ARG A 209 -8.92 44.62 -34.80
C ARG A 209 -7.62 44.83 -35.57
N THR A 210 -7.19 43.83 -36.32
CA THR A 210 -5.92 43.82 -37.05
C THR A 210 -6.07 44.12 -38.54
N ASP A 211 -7.31 44.15 -39.06
CA ASP A 211 -7.63 44.24 -40.50
C ASP A 211 -7.00 43.10 -41.36
N GLU A 212 -6.61 42.01 -40.71
CA GLU A 212 -6.04 40.79 -41.29
C GLU A 212 -6.88 39.59 -40.83
N LEU A 213 -7.05 38.55 -41.66
CA LEU A 213 -7.84 37.38 -41.28
C LEU A 213 -7.03 36.44 -40.39
N TYR A 214 -7.57 36.15 -39.21
CA TYR A 214 -7.03 35.17 -38.28
C TYR A 214 -7.98 33.99 -38.12
N MET A 215 -7.41 32.80 -38.00
CA MET A 215 -8.10 31.52 -37.89
C MET A 215 -7.92 30.93 -36.49
N LYS A 216 -9.01 30.43 -35.91
CA LYS A 216 -8.97 29.66 -34.66
C LYS A 216 -8.62 28.22 -34.98
N GLU A 217 -7.58 27.71 -34.34
CA GLU A 217 -7.35 26.29 -34.21
C GLU A 217 -8.02 25.83 -32.92
N PHE A 218 -8.84 24.78 -33.00
CA PHE A 218 -9.58 24.27 -31.84
C PHE A 218 -8.75 23.21 -31.11
N SER A 219 -9.11 22.93 -29.87
CA SER A 219 -8.38 21.96 -29.05
C SER A 219 -8.81 20.52 -29.29
N PHE A 220 -7.92 19.59 -28.93
CA PHE A 220 -8.20 18.16 -28.93
C PHE A 220 -8.51 17.68 -27.50
N PRO A 221 -9.74 17.24 -27.19
CA PRO A 221 -10.10 16.77 -25.86
C PRO A 221 -9.39 15.44 -25.53
N LEU A 222 -8.88 15.34 -24.31
CA LEU A 222 -8.17 14.20 -23.76
C LEU A 222 -9.04 13.46 -22.75
N GLY A 223 -9.80 12.49 -23.22
CA GLY A 223 -10.45 11.47 -22.41
C GLY A 223 -9.71 10.14 -22.45
N ALA A 224 -10.43 9.06 -22.16
CA ALA A 224 -9.92 7.69 -22.17
C ALA A 224 -10.57 6.90 -23.31
N ALA A 225 -9.77 6.57 -24.32
CA ALA A 225 -10.21 5.75 -25.44
C ALA A 225 -10.22 4.24 -25.11
N VAL A 226 -9.57 3.87 -24.00
CA VAL A 226 -9.44 2.50 -23.52
C VAL A 226 -10.15 2.36 -22.18
N ILE A 227 -10.81 1.22 -21.98
CA ILE A 227 -11.31 0.83 -20.67
C ILE A 227 -10.64 -0.47 -20.23
N LEU A 228 -10.28 -0.55 -18.95
CA LEU A 228 -9.74 -1.74 -18.30
C LEU A 228 -10.84 -2.35 -17.43
N LEU A 229 -11.42 -3.46 -17.89
CA LEU A 229 -12.50 -4.17 -17.24
C LEU A 229 -11.94 -5.26 -16.32
N LEU A 230 -12.22 -5.17 -15.03
CA LEU A 230 -11.90 -6.20 -14.05
C LEU A 230 -13.11 -7.11 -13.87
N ASP A 231 -13.04 -8.31 -14.46
CA ASP A 231 -14.12 -9.29 -14.38
C ASP A 231 -13.67 -10.57 -13.67
N PRO A 232 -14.01 -10.75 -12.38
CA PRO A 232 -13.66 -11.97 -11.64
C PRO A 232 -14.44 -13.21 -12.14
N GLY A 233 -15.47 -13.04 -12.98
CA GLY A 233 -16.36 -14.12 -13.40
C GLY A 233 -17.28 -14.62 -12.28
N GLU A 234 -17.89 -15.79 -12.47
CA GLU A 234 -18.84 -16.39 -11.51
C GLU A 234 -18.18 -17.26 -10.45
N SER A 235 -16.97 -17.75 -10.73
CA SER A 235 -16.24 -18.64 -9.83
C SER A 235 -15.48 -17.87 -8.76
N LYS A 236 -15.60 -18.29 -7.51
CA LYS A 236 -14.73 -17.76 -6.45
C LYS A 236 -13.29 -18.16 -6.71
N MET A 237 -12.44 -17.15 -6.82
CA MET A 237 -11.00 -17.32 -6.93
C MET A 237 -10.38 -17.73 -5.58
N THR A 238 -9.28 -18.45 -5.63
CA THR A 238 -8.40 -18.64 -4.47
C THR A 238 -7.73 -17.31 -4.11
N GLU A 239 -7.19 -17.19 -2.90
CA GLU A 239 -6.44 -15.99 -2.49
C GLU A 239 -5.20 -15.76 -3.39
N GLU A 240 -4.51 -16.85 -3.75
CA GLU A 240 -3.36 -16.82 -4.66
C GLU A 240 -3.76 -16.34 -6.06
N ALA A 241 -4.80 -16.94 -6.66
CA ALA A 241 -5.31 -16.49 -7.96
C ALA A 241 -5.81 -15.05 -7.91
N GLY A 242 -6.47 -14.64 -6.81
CA GLY A 242 -6.92 -13.26 -6.58
C GLY A 242 -5.77 -12.25 -6.62
N ASN A 243 -4.64 -12.55 -5.98
CA ASN A 243 -3.46 -11.69 -6.06
C ASN A 243 -2.90 -11.63 -7.49
N VAL A 244 -2.82 -12.76 -8.19
CA VAL A 244 -2.34 -12.80 -9.59
C VAL A 244 -3.25 -11.96 -10.48
N PHE A 245 -4.58 -12.07 -10.34
CA PHE A 245 -5.56 -11.25 -11.06
C PHE A 245 -5.34 -9.75 -10.85
N LEU A 246 -5.13 -9.32 -9.60
CA LEU A 246 -4.83 -7.92 -9.30
C LEU A 246 -3.47 -7.47 -9.87
N ASN A 247 -2.47 -8.36 -9.85
CA ASN A 247 -1.16 -8.08 -10.44
C ASN A 247 -1.23 -7.98 -11.97
N LEU A 248 -2.02 -8.81 -12.65
CA LEU A 248 -2.28 -8.71 -14.09
C LEU A 248 -2.92 -7.37 -14.43
N ALA A 249 -3.95 -6.96 -13.66
CA ALA A 249 -4.58 -5.66 -13.80
C ALA A 249 -3.59 -4.50 -13.61
N ALA A 250 -2.80 -4.53 -12.54
CA ALA A 250 -1.79 -3.51 -12.27
C ALA A 250 -0.70 -3.46 -13.36
N SER A 251 -0.29 -4.61 -13.90
CA SER A 251 0.71 -4.72 -14.97
C SER A 251 0.18 -4.14 -16.29
N ALA A 252 -1.04 -4.53 -16.70
CA ALA A 252 -1.69 -3.98 -17.90
C ALA A 252 -1.90 -2.46 -17.76
N GLY A 253 -2.36 -2.01 -16.59
CA GLY A 253 -2.51 -0.59 -16.27
C GLY A 253 -1.18 0.17 -16.34
N ARG A 254 -0.10 -0.41 -15.81
CA ARG A 254 1.24 0.20 -15.84
C ARG A 254 1.74 0.37 -17.27
N ALA A 255 1.59 -0.66 -18.12
CA ALA A 255 2.01 -0.58 -19.51
C ALA A 255 1.24 0.48 -20.30
N MET A 256 -0.06 0.65 -20.04
CA MET A 256 -0.83 1.76 -20.63
C MET A 256 -0.33 3.13 -20.17
N VAL A 257 -0.01 3.30 -18.89
CA VAL A 257 0.53 4.57 -18.36
C VAL A 257 1.90 4.89 -18.95
N GLU A 258 2.78 3.90 -19.09
CA GLU A 258 4.11 4.05 -19.70
C GLU A 258 4.02 4.57 -21.14
N GLU A 259 3.03 4.11 -21.90
CA GLU A 259 2.74 4.57 -23.26
C GLU A 259 1.91 5.86 -23.34
N SER A 260 1.70 6.53 -22.20
CA SER A 260 0.87 7.73 -22.06
C SER A 260 -0.59 7.53 -22.52
N CYS A 261 -1.10 6.31 -22.38
CA CYS A 261 -2.48 5.95 -22.69
C CYS A 261 -3.37 6.13 -21.46
N ARG A 262 -4.38 7.01 -21.57
CA ARG A 262 -5.39 7.23 -20.54
C ARG A 262 -6.45 6.14 -20.62
N PHE A 263 -6.82 5.56 -19.49
CA PHE A 263 -7.86 4.54 -19.44
C PHE A 263 -8.77 4.69 -18.23
N TYR A 264 -10.01 4.20 -18.34
CA TYR A 264 -10.87 3.99 -17.19
C TYR A 264 -10.68 2.57 -16.67
N ALA A 265 -10.25 2.42 -15.42
CA ALA A 265 -10.36 1.15 -14.72
C ALA A 265 -11.76 0.97 -14.16
N VAL A 266 -12.41 -0.13 -14.51
CA VAL A 266 -13.82 -0.39 -14.19
C VAL A 266 -13.94 -1.73 -13.50
N TRP A 267 -14.67 -1.75 -12.38
CA TRP A 267 -15.05 -2.97 -11.69
C TRP A 267 -16.45 -2.80 -11.09
N LYS A 268 -17.14 -3.93 -10.90
CA LYS A 268 -18.47 -3.93 -10.30
C LYS A 268 -18.41 -4.47 -8.88
N GLU A 269 -19.05 -3.78 -7.94
CA GLU A 269 -19.07 -4.21 -6.53
C GLU A 269 -20.29 -5.09 -6.25
N SER A 270 -20.08 -6.29 -5.67
CA SER A 270 -21.16 -7.26 -5.48
C SER A 270 -22.26 -6.80 -4.54
N ARG A 271 -21.93 -5.98 -3.53
CA ARG A 271 -22.90 -5.51 -2.52
C ARG A 271 -23.85 -4.46 -3.06
N THR A 272 -23.31 -3.47 -3.77
CA THR A 272 -24.07 -2.32 -4.27
C THR A 272 -24.60 -2.56 -5.68
N GLN A 273 -24.01 -3.50 -6.42
CA GLN A 273 -24.27 -3.74 -7.84
C GLN A 273 -23.96 -2.53 -8.73
N ILE A 274 -23.16 -1.58 -8.22
CA ILE A 274 -22.77 -0.35 -8.92
C ILE A 274 -21.43 -0.58 -9.60
N PHE A 275 -21.30 -0.06 -10.82
CA PHE A 275 -20.00 0.04 -11.49
C PHE A 275 -19.18 1.18 -10.89
N LYS A 276 -18.00 0.84 -10.38
CA LYS A 276 -16.98 1.80 -10.00
C LYS A 276 -16.07 2.00 -11.20
N ARG A 277 -15.87 3.27 -11.55
CA ARG A 277 -14.93 3.69 -12.60
C ARG A 277 -13.88 4.62 -12.00
N PHE A 278 -12.64 4.46 -12.43
CA PHE A 278 -11.52 5.28 -12.00
C PHE A 278 -10.70 5.69 -13.21
N LEU A 279 -10.55 7.00 -13.44
CA LEU A 279 -9.77 7.52 -14.56
C LEU A 279 -8.28 7.53 -14.22
N VAL A 280 -7.49 6.74 -14.93
CA VAL A 280 -6.03 6.72 -14.81
C VAL A 280 -5.44 7.51 -15.96
N LYS A 281 -4.71 8.58 -15.63
CA LYS A 281 -4.14 9.54 -16.60
C LYS A 281 -2.62 9.51 -16.64
N ASN A 282 -1.99 9.23 -15.51
CA ASN A 282 -0.56 9.37 -15.27
C ASN A 282 -0.14 8.45 -14.11
N GLU A 283 1.14 8.48 -13.76
CA GLU A 283 1.70 7.65 -12.69
C GLU A 283 1.09 7.94 -11.31
N GLU A 284 0.77 9.20 -10.99
CA GLU A 284 0.15 9.56 -9.70
C GLU A 284 -1.24 8.92 -9.56
N THR A 285 -2.12 9.15 -10.55
CA THR A 285 -3.47 8.57 -10.59
C THR A 285 -3.45 7.05 -10.70
N PHE A 286 -2.38 6.46 -11.25
CA PHE A 286 -2.18 5.02 -11.25
C PHE A 286 -1.98 4.47 -9.83
N TYR A 287 -1.14 5.10 -9.01
CA TYR A 287 -0.98 4.69 -7.61
C TYR A 287 -2.24 4.95 -6.77
N ASP A 288 -2.98 6.02 -7.04
CA ASP A 288 -4.29 6.26 -6.41
C ASP A 288 -5.29 5.14 -6.78
N TRP A 289 -5.29 4.71 -8.04
CA TRP A 289 -6.09 3.58 -8.49
C TRP A 289 -5.65 2.27 -7.82
N LEU A 290 -4.35 1.96 -7.75
CA LEU A 290 -3.85 0.78 -7.05
C LEU A 290 -4.25 0.79 -5.56
N LEU A 291 -4.25 1.96 -4.92
CA LEU A 291 -4.72 2.12 -3.56
C LEU A 291 -6.22 1.83 -3.44
N ALA A 292 -7.04 2.35 -4.36
CA ALA A 292 -8.48 2.05 -4.42
C ALA A 292 -8.74 0.55 -4.67
N LEU A 293 -7.95 -0.06 -5.56
CA LEU A 293 -8.02 -1.48 -5.90
C LEU A 293 -7.66 -2.36 -4.70
N SER A 294 -6.57 -2.05 -3.99
CA SER A 294 -6.19 -2.75 -2.75
C SER A 294 -7.23 -2.64 -1.64
N SER A 295 -7.98 -1.55 -1.61
CA SER A 295 -9.04 -1.35 -0.61
C SER A 295 -10.28 -2.21 -0.88
N THR A 296 -10.46 -2.68 -2.11
CA THR A 296 -11.57 -3.53 -2.53
C THR A 296 -11.14 -4.99 -2.45
N GLN A 297 -11.85 -5.83 -1.69
CA GLN A 297 -11.55 -7.26 -1.67
C GLN A 297 -11.96 -7.89 -3.00
N VAL A 298 -11.14 -8.79 -3.55
CA VAL A 298 -11.49 -9.52 -4.79
C VAL A 298 -12.81 -10.28 -4.64
N SER A 299 -13.11 -10.76 -3.43
CA SER A 299 -14.39 -11.42 -3.09
C SER A 299 -15.61 -10.51 -3.11
N GLU A 300 -15.41 -9.19 -3.13
CA GLU A 300 -16.45 -8.16 -3.24
C GLU A 300 -16.61 -7.65 -4.68
N LEU A 301 -15.84 -8.20 -5.63
CA LEU A 301 -16.02 -7.95 -7.06
C LEU A 301 -17.11 -8.88 -7.61
N ASP A 302 -17.99 -8.32 -8.43
CA ASP A 302 -19.04 -9.06 -9.14
C ASP A 302 -18.70 -9.20 -10.62
N ARG A 303 -19.36 -10.14 -11.29
CA ARG A 303 -19.24 -10.32 -12.73
C ARG A 303 -19.53 -9.00 -13.44
N LEU A 304 -18.61 -8.62 -14.33
CA LEU A 304 -18.72 -7.40 -15.12
C LEU A 304 -19.27 -7.73 -16.50
N ASP A 305 -20.43 -7.17 -16.82
CA ASP A 305 -21.04 -7.23 -18.15
C ASP A 305 -20.78 -5.92 -18.89
N GLU A 306 -20.05 -6.00 -20.00
CA GLU A 306 -19.65 -4.85 -20.81
C GLU A 306 -20.86 -4.16 -21.45
N ASP A 307 -21.89 -4.92 -21.85
CA ASP A 307 -23.09 -4.34 -22.46
C ASP A 307 -23.88 -3.52 -21.45
N LEU A 308 -23.99 -4.01 -20.21
CA LEU A 308 -24.61 -3.26 -19.11
C LEU A 308 -23.82 -2.00 -18.78
N TYR A 309 -22.49 -2.07 -18.77
CA TYR A 309 -21.63 -0.90 -18.57
C TYR A 309 -21.86 0.16 -19.66
N ARG A 310 -21.87 -0.25 -20.93
CA ARG A 310 -22.16 0.64 -22.08
C ARG A 310 -23.53 1.30 -21.94
N HIS A 311 -24.53 0.56 -21.49
CA HIS A 311 -25.87 1.08 -21.25
C HIS A 311 -25.98 2.05 -20.07
N GLU A 312 -25.10 1.97 -19.09
CA GLU A 312 -25.15 2.86 -17.91
C GLU A 312 -24.46 4.20 -18.17
N PHE A 313 -23.27 4.18 -18.78
CA PHE A 313 -22.45 5.39 -18.92
C PHE A 313 -22.59 6.07 -20.28
N PHE A 314 -23.02 5.37 -21.34
CA PHE A 314 -23.16 5.90 -22.71
C PHE A 314 -21.90 6.57 -23.30
N GLU A 315 -20.76 6.53 -22.61
CA GLU A 315 -19.50 7.12 -23.06
C GLU A 315 -18.85 6.22 -24.11
N PRO A 316 -18.51 6.75 -25.30
CA PRO A 316 -17.85 5.97 -26.32
C PRO A 316 -16.39 5.71 -25.93
N TYR A 317 -15.97 4.46 -26.09
CA TYR A 317 -14.58 4.03 -26.02
C TYR A 317 -14.28 3.15 -27.24
N LEU A 318 -13.00 3.05 -27.60
CA LEU A 318 -12.57 2.33 -28.79
C LEU A 318 -12.20 0.88 -28.48
N LYS A 319 -11.42 0.65 -27.41
CA LYS A 319 -10.90 -0.69 -27.07
C LYS A 319 -11.17 -1.00 -25.60
N ALA A 320 -11.60 -2.23 -25.30
CA ALA A 320 -11.70 -2.75 -23.94
C ALA A 320 -10.58 -3.75 -23.69
N VAL A 321 -9.85 -3.59 -22.59
CA VAL A 321 -8.91 -4.58 -22.07
C VAL A 321 -9.60 -5.28 -20.90
N ARG A 322 -9.87 -6.57 -21.01
CA ARG A 322 -10.53 -7.35 -19.97
C ARG A 322 -9.52 -8.21 -19.24
N ILE A 323 -9.52 -8.11 -17.92
CA ILE A 323 -8.80 -9.01 -17.02
C ILE A 323 -9.84 -9.99 -16.48
N GLY A 324 -9.67 -11.28 -16.81
CA GLY A 324 -10.57 -12.35 -16.41
C GLY A 324 -10.12 -13.04 -15.12
N GLY A 325 -11.08 -13.45 -14.29
CA GLY A 325 -10.83 -14.23 -13.07
C GLY A 325 -10.27 -15.64 -13.31
N ASP A 326 -10.28 -16.09 -14.57
CA ASP A 326 -9.55 -17.28 -15.07
C ASP A 326 -8.08 -16.98 -15.39
N LEU A 327 -7.57 -15.83 -14.93
CA LEU A 327 -6.21 -15.33 -15.14
C LEU A 327 -5.93 -15.10 -16.63
N SER A 328 -6.86 -14.45 -17.33
CA SER A 328 -6.70 -14.08 -18.72
C SER A 328 -6.63 -12.56 -18.94
N ILE A 329 -5.93 -12.15 -19.99
CA ILE A 329 -5.99 -10.77 -20.52
C ILE A 329 -6.52 -10.84 -21.95
N GLN A 330 -7.58 -10.08 -22.24
CA GLN A 330 -8.19 -9.99 -23.55
C GLN A 330 -8.23 -8.53 -24.02
N CYS A 331 -7.67 -8.24 -25.19
CA CYS A 331 -7.70 -6.90 -25.79
C CYS A 331 -8.74 -6.84 -26.93
N GLY A 332 -9.90 -6.26 -26.66
CA GLY A 332 -11.00 -6.15 -27.62
C GLY A 332 -11.51 -7.52 -28.07
N GLU A 333 -11.55 -7.75 -29.39
CA GLU A 333 -12.02 -9.00 -30.00
C GLU A 333 -10.91 -10.06 -30.16
N GLU A 334 -9.69 -9.76 -29.72
CA GLU A 334 -8.58 -10.71 -29.79
C GLU A 334 -8.79 -11.92 -28.87
N MET A 335 -8.06 -13.00 -29.14
CA MET A 335 -8.09 -14.19 -28.31
C MET A 335 -7.49 -13.91 -26.93
N PRO A 336 -8.12 -14.37 -25.83
CA PRO A 336 -7.59 -14.17 -24.49
C PRO A 336 -6.25 -14.89 -24.33
N VAL A 337 -5.28 -14.19 -23.74
CA VAL A 337 -4.00 -14.75 -23.30
C VAL A 337 -4.17 -15.24 -21.87
N PHE A 338 -3.93 -16.53 -21.64
CA PHE A 338 -4.07 -17.15 -20.32
C PHE A 338 -2.73 -17.21 -19.58
N PHE A 339 -2.78 -16.96 -18.28
CA PHE A 339 -1.62 -16.92 -17.41
C PHE A 339 -1.71 -17.98 -16.31
N HIS A 340 -0.56 -18.48 -15.87
CA HIS A 340 -0.50 -19.45 -14.76
C HIS A 340 0.06 -18.81 -13.49
N GLU A 341 -0.53 -19.14 -12.34
CA GLU A 341 -0.20 -18.54 -11.03
C GLU A 341 1.31 -18.50 -10.70
N LYS A 342 2.08 -19.49 -11.17
CA LYS A 342 3.52 -19.61 -10.87
C LYS A 342 4.45 -19.01 -11.92
N THR A 343 3.98 -18.88 -13.16
CA THR A 343 4.81 -18.47 -14.32
C THR A 343 4.33 -17.18 -14.97
N PHE A 344 3.25 -16.56 -14.47
CA PHE A 344 2.66 -15.36 -15.06
C PHE A 344 3.66 -14.22 -15.24
N VAL A 345 4.65 -14.08 -14.35
CA VAL A 345 5.69 -13.03 -14.48
C VAL A 345 6.56 -13.23 -15.72
N GLU A 346 6.94 -14.48 -16.04
CA GLU A 346 7.73 -14.78 -17.25
C GLU A 346 6.86 -14.67 -18.51
N GLU A 347 5.58 -15.05 -18.40
CA GLU A 347 4.59 -14.96 -19.47
C GLU A 347 4.30 -13.49 -19.82
N LEU A 348 4.10 -12.63 -18.82
CA LEU A 348 3.89 -11.18 -18.99
C LEU A 348 5.06 -10.51 -19.72
N ASN A 349 6.30 -10.82 -19.32
CA ASN A 349 7.49 -10.26 -19.96
C ASN A 349 7.62 -10.63 -21.45
N ARG A 350 6.94 -11.69 -21.91
CA ARG A 350 6.94 -12.13 -23.31
C ARG A 350 5.68 -11.71 -24.08
N THR A 351 4.70 -11.15 -23.37
CA THR A 351 3.42 -10.74 -23.94
C THR A 351 3.51 -9.31 -24.44
N VAL A 352 2.90 -9.05 -25.58
CA VAL A 352 2.67 -7.71 -26.12
C VAL A 352 1.16 -7.50 -26.12
N LEU A 353 0.69 -6.43 -25.48
CA LEU A 353 -0.72 -6.05 -25.45
C LEU A 353 -0.99 -5.13 -26.63
N GLU A 354 -1.76 -5.58 -27.60
CA GLU A 354 -2.18 -4.79 -28.77
C GLU A 354 -3.45 -3.99 -28.42
N ILE A 355 -3.28 -2.70 -28.11
CA ILE A 355 -4.35 -1.85 -27.56
C ILE A 355 -4.87 -0.85 -28.59
#